data_AF-A0A078A8C6-F1
#
_entry.id   AF-A0A078A8C6-F1
#
_cell.length_a   1.000
_cell.length_b   1.000
_cell.length_c   1.000
_cell.angle_alpha   90.00
_cell.angle_beta   90.00
_cell.angle_gamma   90.00
#
_symmetry.space_group_name_H-M   'P 1'
#
loop_
_entity.id
_entity.type
_entity.pdbx_description
1 polymer ?
#
loop_
_entity_poly.entity_id
_entity_poly.type
_entity_poly.pdbx_seq_one_letter_code
_entity_poly.pdbx_strand_id
1 'polypeptide(L)'
;MTSQQSKQAKQTEHLQKFKRDLKNMKADHKDKSEIIDFIKDSLDKQCESSADLAKSKMDVEAVEGYYHCLAMIRTILECQVFNFEQDHDDIQFILHMYDVPCTIEMSRILLRSKEYDQVNQLLRRAQQVDPKNQEALKLRDQLEIAQNKQDDWKKLQESHNMDQFVKEYVEEKESEEQQEEQSDPARALPQMLEILIRVVLVIPYAAFLKVLEPLLRNLYESHLVKGYNFVTEQYPRSTILFRLVFGSISRVNSWLISRIDKCSHKKENDTKQQDTHYQLSDKVGDDIKRLKDIVQAIVMEKIEKKKSD
;
A
#
# COMPACT_ATOMS: atom_id res chain seq x y z
N MET A 1 5.26 17.35 11.46
CA MET A 1 6.19 17.49 10.31
C MET A 1 7.66 17.50 10.75
N THR A 2 8.01 17.09 11.98
CA THR A 2 9.28 17.47 12.61
C THR A 2 10.31 16.36 12.81
N SER A 3 9.93 15.07 12.70
CA SER A 3 10.84 13.95 13.02
C SER A 3 11.76 13.54 11.86
N GLN A 4 11.22 13.26 10.67
CA GLN A 4 12.02 12.81 9.51
C GLN A 4 12.99 13.89 8.98
N GLN A 5 12.54 15.15 8.91
CA GLN A 5 13.40 16.26 8.48
C GLN A 5 14.57 16.48 9.46
N SER A 6 14.33 16.30 10.76
CA SER A 6 15.40 16.39 11.77
C SER A 6 16.40 15.24 11.65
N LYS A 7 15.95 14.01 11.35
CA LYS A 7 16.84 12.85 11.12
C LYS A 7 17.72 13.05 9.89
N GLN A 8 17.14 13.47 8.76
CA GLN A 8 17.87 13.74 7.51
C GLN A 8 18.90 14.86 7.67
N ALA A 9 18.57 15.92 8.41
CA ALA A 9 19.50 17.01 8.71
C ALA A 9 20.71 16.50 9.51
N LYS A 10 20.49 15.66 10.54
CA LYS A 10 21.57 15.08 11.34
C LYS A 10 22.49 14.16 10.54
N GLN A 11 21.94 13.34 9.65
CA GLN A 11 22.74 12.49 8.76
C GLN A 11 23.58 13.34 7.80
N THR A 12 22.99 14.38 7.22
CA THR A 12 23.71 15.31 6.33
C THR A 12 24.85 16.01 7.08
N GLU A 13 24.60 16.48 8.30
CA GLU A 13 25.62 17.09 9.15
C GLU A 13 26.75 16.12 9.49
N HIS A 14 26.42 14.87 9.83
CA HIS A 14 27.41 13.83 10.09
C HIS A 14 28.29 13.55 8.87
N LEU A 15 27.69 13.45 7.68
CA LEU A 15 28.44 13.21 6.44
C LEU A 15 29.34 14.39 6.09
N GLN A 16 28.86 15.63 6.28
CA GLN A 16 29.67 16.83 6.07
C GLN A 16 30.84 16.92 7.06
N LYS A 17 30.62 16.55 8.32
CA LYS A 17 31.68 16.45 9.33
C LYS A 17 32.71 15.40 8.92
N PHE A 18 32.29 14.19 8.60
CA PHE A 18 33.16 13.12 8.12
C PHE A 18 34.00 13.55 6.90
N LYS A 19 33.37 14.19 5.92
CA LYS A 19 34.05 14.75 4.73
C LYS A 19 35.11 15.80 5.10
N ARG A 20 34.82 16.67 6.07
CA ARG A 20 35.75 17.69 6.56
C ARG A 20 36.94 17.04 7.26
N ASP A 21 36.68 16.07 8.13
CA ASP A 21 37.70 15.37 8.91
C ASP A 21 38.67 14.63 7.96
N LEU A 22 38.15 13.92 6.95
CA LEU A 22 38.98 13.28 5.91
C LEU A 22 39.87 14.28 5.15
N LYS A 23 39.31 15.45 4.78
CA LYS A 23 40.08 16.49 4.08
C LYS A 23 41.17 17.08 4.96
N ASN A 24 40.89 17.27 6.24
CA ASN A 24 41.87 17.77 7.19
C ASN A 24 43.00 16.76 7.39
N MET A 25 42.68 15.48 7.58
CA MET A 25 43.70 14.42 7.71
C MET A 25 44.61 14.35 6.46
N LYS A 26 44.03 14.52 5.26
CA LYS A 26 44.81 14.62 4.02
C LYS A 26 45.71 15.85 3.99
N ALA A 27 45.19 17.02 4.36
CA ALA A 27 45.93 18.28 4.37
C ALA A 27 47.07 18.29 5.40
N ASP A 28 46.86 17.64 6.53
CA ASP A 28 47.84 17.48 7.61
C ASP A 28 48.87 16.38 7.31
N HIS A 29 48.84 15.79 6.11
CA HIS A 29 49.72 14.69 5.69
C HIS A 29 49.76 13.53 6.68
N LYS A 30 48.60 13.18 7.24
CA LYS A 30 48.50 12.02 8.13
C LYS A 30 48.90 10.74 7.41
N ASP A 31 49.51 9.83 8.17
CA ASP A 31 49.88 8.51 7.66
C ASP A 31 48.63 7.75 7.21
N LYS A 32 48.78 6.97 6.13
CA LYS A 32 47.67 6.20 5.54
C LYS A 32 47.01 5.28 6.55
N SER A 33 47.77 4.67 7.45
CA SER A 33 47.24 3.83 8.52
C SER A 33 46.29 4.60 9.44
N GLU A 34 46.65 5.84 9.82
CA GLU A 34 45.77 6.67 10.67
C GLU A 34 44.45 7.00 9.95
N ILE A 35 44.51 7.27 8.64
CA ILE A 35 43.34 7.55 7.82
C ILE A 35 42.44 6.30 7.71
N ILE A 36 43.05 5.12 7.49
CA ILE A 36 42.33 3.86 7.41
C ILE A 36 41.66 3.53 8.75
N ASP A 37 42.35 3.71 9.87
CA ASP A 37 41.80 3.46 11.20
C ASP A 37 40.61 4.40 11.50
N PHE A 38 40.74 5.69 11.16
CA PHE A 38 39.62 6.63 11.25
C PHE A 38 38.41 6.22 10.40
N ILE A 39 38.66 5.74 9.17
CA ILE A 39 37.62 5.25 8.25
C ILE A 39 36.92 4.03 8.85
N LYS A 40 37.70 3.06 9.35
CA LYS A 40 37.18 1.82 9.96
C LYS A 40 36.31 2.15 11.17
N ASP A 41 36.82 2.91 12.13
CA ASP A 41 36.08 3.29 13.33
C ASP A 41 34.75 3.99 12.99
N SER A 42 34.78 4.86 11.98
CA SER A 42 33.59 5.59 11.54
C SER A 42 32.56 4.69 10.85
N LEU A 43 33.02 3.76 10.00
CA LEU A 43 32.14 2.83 9.28
C LEU A 43 31.63 1.71 10.19
N ASP A 44 32.47 1.14 11.05
CA ASP A 44 32.09 0.10 12.02
C ASP A 44 30.96 0.60 12.92
N LYS A 45 31.12 1.78 13.51
CA LYS A 45 30.09 2.39 14.36
C LYS A 45 28.76 2.58 13.63
N GLN A 46 28.80 2.98 12.36
CA GLN A 46 27.60 3.20 11.57
C GLN A 46 26.95 1.87 11.14
N CYS A 47 27.76 0.88 10.75
CA CYS A 47 27.32 -0.46 10.38
C CYS A 47 26.67 -1.19 11.57
N GLU A 48 27.29 -1.14 12.75
CA GLU A 48 26.75 -1.72 13.98
C GLU A 48 25.40 -1.11 14.33
N SER A 49 25.30 0.22 14.33
CA SER A 49 24.03 0.92 14.56
C SER A 49 22.95 0.50 13.57
N SER A 50 23.30 0.29 12.29
CA SER A 50 22.36 -0.11 11.24
C SER A 50 21.93 -1.56 11.38
N ALA A 51 22.87 -2.44 11.75
CA ALA A 51 22.62 -3.85 12.00
C ALA A 51 21.70 -4.06 13.21
N ASP A 52 21.88 -3.28 14.28
CA ASP A 52 21.01 -3.33 15.45
C ASP A 52 19.59 -2.86 15.14
N LEU A 53 19.44 -1.84 14.30
CA LEU A 53 18.14 -1.43 13.77
C LEU A 53 17.48 -2.54 12.95
N ALA A 54 18.24 -3.20 12.08
CA ALA A 54 17.73 -4.33 11.28
C ALA A 54 17.25 -5.49 12.16
N LYS A 55 18.01 -5.85 13.21
CA LYS A 55 17.62 -6.88 14.19
C LYS A 55 16.34 -6.49 14.95
N SER A 56 16.16 -5.21 15.23
CA SER A 56 14.95 -4.67 15.87
C SER A 56 13.73 -4.57 14.94
N LYS A 57 13.84 -5.05 13.69
CA LYS A 57 12.80 -4.97 12.63
C LYS A 57 12.41 -3.54 12.25
N MET A 58 13.29 -2.57 12.50
CA MET A 58 13.15 -1.19 12.03
C MET A 58 13.73 -1.08 10.62
N ASP A 59 13.07 -1.74 9.66
CA ASP A 59 13.58 -1.95 8.30
C ASP A 59 13.87 -0.61 7.57
N VAL A 60 13.04 0.42 7.76
CA VAL A 60 13.24 1.75 7.15
C VAL A 60 14.49 2.42 7.69
N GLU A 61 14.63 2.50 9.02
CA GLU A 61 15.80 3.11 9.65
C GLU A 61 17.09 2.33 9.38
N ALA A 62 17.01 0.99 9.29
CA ALA A 62 18.15 0.17 8.91
C ALA A 62 18.61 0.47 7.48
N VAL A 63 17.67 0.59 6.53
CA VAL A 63 17.97 0.97 5.14
C VAL A 63 18.60 2.36 5.08
N GLU A 64 18.07 3.34 5.80
CA GLU A 64 18.67 4.68 5.91
C GLU A 64 20.10 4.62 6.48
N GLY A 65 20.33 3.76 7.48
CA GLY A 65 21.64 3.54 8.07
C GLY A 65 22.67 2.97 7.08
N TYR A 66 22.30 1.95 6.30
CA TYR A 66 23.16 1.38 5.26
C TYR A 66 23.40 2.34 4.10
N TYR A 67 22.40 3.13 3.69
CA TYR A 67 22.59 4.22 2.72
C TYR A 67 23.65 5.21 3.21
N HIS A 68 23.65 5.53 4.50
CA HIS A 68 24.64 6.44 5.08
C HIS A 68 26.04 5.84 5.05
N CYS A 69 26.20 4.54 5.33
CA CYS A 69 27.48 3.84 5.14
C CYS A 69 27.98 3.97 3.69
N LEU A 70 27.12 3.67 2.71
CA LEU A 70 27.48 3.75 1.29
C LEU A 70 27.83 5.19 0.87
N ALA A 71 27.17 6.20 1.45
CA ALA A 71 27.50 7.60 1.22
C ALA A 71 28.87 8.00 1.81
N MET A 72 29.25 7.44 2.97
CA MET A 72 30.58 7.62 3.54
C MET A 72 31.66 6.98 2.67
N ILE A 73 31.43 5.76 2.18
CA ILE A 73 32.35 5.09 1.23
C ILE A 73 32.53 5.92 -0.03
N ARG A 74 31.43 6.39 -0.62
CA ARG A 74 31.49 7.32 -1.77
C ARG A 74 32.32 8.57 -1.45
N THR A 75 32.14 9.14 -0.26
CA THR A 75 32.90 10.32 0.18
C THR A 75 34.39 10.04 0.28
N ILE A 76 34.80 8.86 0.77
CA ILE A 76 36.21 8.44 0.80
C ILE A 76 36.80 8.43 -0.61
N LEU A 77 36.09 7.85 -1.57
CA LEU A 77 36.50 7.78 -2.97
C LEU A 77 36.57 9.17 -3.63
N GLU A 78 35.60 10.05 -3.35
CA GLU A 78 35.54 11.41 -3.89
C GLU A 78 36.60 12.35 -3.30
N CYS A 79 36.96 12.18 -2.03
CA CYS A 79 37.97 13.01 -1.38
C CYS A 79 39.39 12.73 -1.87
N GLN A 80 39.59 11.67 -2.67
CA GLN A 80 40.88 11.25 -3.22
C GLN A 80 41.94 11.18 -2.11
N VAL A 81 41.54 10.69 -0.93
CA VAL A 81 42.47 10.51 0.20
C VAL A 81 43.47 9.40 -0.14
N PHE A 82 43.02 8.46 -0.96
CA PHE A 82 43.82 7.43 -1.59
C PHE A 82 44.15 7.80 -3.05
N ASN A 83 45.35 7.47 -3.48
CA ASN A 83 45.72 7.47 -4.89
C ASN A 83 45.28 6.15 -5.51
N PHE A 84 44.29 6.19 -6.42
CA PHE A 84 43.71 4.99 -7.05
C PHE A 84 44.72 4.04 -7.70
N GLU A 85 45.86 4.56 -8.18
CA GLU A 85 46.90 3.74 -8.83
C GLU A 85 47.81 3.05 -7.81
N GLN A 86 48.04 3.66 -6.64
CA GLN A 86 49.01 3.20 -5.66
C GLN A 86 48.36 2.50 -4.46
N ASP A 87 47.12 2.85 -4.15
CA ASP A 87 46.39 2.44 -2.95
C ASP A 87 45.23 1.49 -3.30
N HIS A 88 45.41 0.71 -4.38
CA HIS A 88 44.38 -0.20 -4.88
C HIS A 88 43.93 -1.18 -3.80
N ASP A 89 44.87 -1.75 -3.04
CA ASP A 89 44.58 -2.75 -2.02
C ASP A 89 43.76 -2.18 -0.86
N ASP A 90 44.05 -0.95 -0.42
CA ASP A 90 43.30 -0.27 0.64
C ASP A 90 41.87 0.06 0.19
N ILE A 91 41.72 0.51 -1.06
CA ILE A 91 40.40 0.78 -1.65
C ILE A 91 39.62 -0.53 -1.79
N GLN A 92 40.24 -1.59 -2.31
CA GLN A 92 39.61 -2.90 -2.43
C GLN A 92 39.21 -3.44 -1.06
N PHE A 93 40.05 -3.27 -0.04
CA PHE A 93 39.73 -3.62 1.34
C PHE A 93 38.45 -2.91 1.81
N ILE A 94 38.36 -1.58 1.64
CA ILE A 94 37.17 -0.81 2.06
C ILE A 94 35.92 -1.30 1.31
N LEU A 95 36.02 -1.54 0.00
CA LEU A 95 34.89 -1.99 -0.79
C LEU A 95 34.42 -3.39 -0.39
N HIS A 96 35.35 -4.33 -0.16
CA HIS A 96 35.01 -5.70 0.23
C HIS A 96 34.50 -5.80 1.68
N MET A 97 35.08 -5.01 2.59
CA MET A 97 34.72 -5.07 4.01
C MET A 97 33.44 -4.31 4.33
N TYR A 98 33.11 -3.25 3.57
CA TYR A 98 31.99 -2.37 3.90
C TYR A 98 30.98 -2.23 2.77
N ASP A 99 31.42 -1.93 1.54
CA ASP A 99 30.49 -1.64 0.42
C ASP A 99 29.64 -2.85 0.09
N VAL A 100 30.27 -4.00 -0.12
CA VAL A 100 29.58 -5.25 -0.46
C VAL A 100 28.66 -5.68 0.69
N PRO A 101 29.10 -5.82 1.95
CA PRO A 101 28.22 -6.23 3.05
C PRO A 101 27.03 -5.27 3.27
N CYS A 102 27.25 -3.95 3.25
CA CYS A 102 26.15 -2.98 3.38
C CYS A 102 25.14 -3.14 2.25
N THR A 103 25.62 -3.33 1.02
CA THR A 103 24.80 -3.54 -0.17
C THR A 103 23.96 -4.83 -0.06
N ILE A 104 24.55 -5.91 0.47
CA ILE A 104 23.87 -7.19 0.69
C ILE A 104 22.77 -7.06 1.76
N GLU A 105 23.06 -6.49 2.92
CA GLU A 105 22.06 -6.36 3.99
C GLU A 105 20.91 -5.45 3.57
N MET A 106 21.21 -4.34 2.92
CA MET A 106 20.21 -3.44 2.37
C MET A 106 19.34 -4.14 1.31
N SER A 107 19.95 -4.94 0.44
CA SER A 107 19.21 -5.76 -0.55
C SER A 107 18.25 -6.75 0.12
N ARG A 108 18.65 -7.38 1.23
CA ARG A 108 17.77 -8.29 1.99
C ARG A 108 16.55 -7.56 2.57
N ILE A 109 16.73 -6.35 3.09
CA ILE A 109 15.63 -5.56 3.64
C ILE A 109 14.67 -5.12 2.52
N LEU A 110 15.21 -4.64 1.41
CA LEU A 110 14.42 -4.18 0.26
C LEU A 110 13.69 -5.33 -0.45
N LEU A 111 14.29 -6.52 -0.52
CA LEU A 111 13.64 -7.70 -1.07
C LEU A 111 12.39 -8.08 -0.28
N ARG A 112 12.44 -8.00 1.06
CA ARG A 112 11.26 -8.19 1.94
C ARG A 112 10.18 -7.14 1.69
N SER A 113 10.59 -5.91 1.36
CA SER A 113 9.70 -4.80 1.03
C SER A 113 9.21 -4.81 -0.42
N LYS A 114 9.61 -5.81 -1.23
CA LYS A 114 9.27 -5.96 -2.65
C LYS A 114 9.78 -4.83 -3.56
N GLU A 115 10.82 -4.12 -3.15
CA GLU A 115 11.48 -3.05 -3.91
C GLU A 115 12.48 -3.64 -4.93
N TYR A 116 11.99 -4.49 -5.84
CA TYR A 116 12.81 -5.38 -6.67
C TYR A 116 13.80 -4.65 -7.60
N ASP A 117 13.43 -3.49 -8.13
CA ASP A 117 14.30 -2.71 -9.00
C ASP A 117 15.54 -2.19 -8.25
N GLN A 118 15.34 -1.74 -7.01
CA GLN A 118 16.42 -1.24 -6.16
C GLN A 118 17.35 -2.40 -5.75
N VAL A 119 16.78 -3.56 -5.41
CA VAL A 119 17.55 -4.78 -5.11
C VAL A 119 18.43 -5.16 -6.31
N ASN A 120 17.88 -5.15 -7.53
CA ASN A 120 18.65 -5.49 -8.73
C ASN A 120 19.84 -4.54 -8.95
N GLN A 121 19.64 -3.23 -8.76
CA GLN A 121 20.72 -2.25 -8.88
C GLN A 121 21.83 -2.46 -7.85
N LEU A 122 21.44 -2.72 -6.58
CA LEU A 122 22.38 -2.99 -5.49
C LEU A 122 23.17 -4.27 -5.74
N LEU A 123 22.50 -5.37 -6.12
CA LEU A 123 23.17 -6.63 -6.40
C LEU A 123 24.14 -6.53 -7.59
N ARG A 124 23.80 -5.76 -8.63
CA ARG A 124 24.73 -5.48 -9.73
C ARG A 124 25.98 -4.75 -9.25
N ARG A 125 25.84 -3.74 -8.37
CA ARG A 125 26.98 -3.05 -7.77
C ARG A 125 27.85 -4.00 -6.95
N ALA A 126 27.24 -4.81 -6.08
CA ALA A 126 27.99 -5.78 -5.28
C ALA A 126 28.79 -6.76 -6.17
N GLN A 127 28.19 -7.23 -7.27
CA GLN A 127 28.84 -8.13 -8.23
C GLN A 127 29.91 -7.45 -9.10
N GLN A 128 29.88 -6.13 -9.26
CA GLN A 128 30.97 -5.39 -9.92
C GLN A 128 32.23 -5.33 -9.05
N VAL A 129 32.05 -5.26 -7.73
CA VAL A 129 33.15 -5.27 -6.76
C VAL A 129 33.65 -6.69 -6.52
N ASP A 130 32.74 -7.61 -6.19
CA ASP A 130 33.02 -9.03 -5.92
C ASP A 130 32.10 -9.92 -6.77
N PRO A 131 32.53 -10.30 -8.00
CA PRO A 131 31.73 -11.13 -8.90
C PRO A 131 31.43 -12.52 -8.35
N LYS A 132 32.21 -13.02 -7.39
CA LYS A 132 32.08 -14.37 -6.81
C LYS A 132 31.38 -14.36 -5.46
N ASN A 133 30.80 -13.22 -5.06
CA ASN A 133 30.10 -13.10 -3.81
C ASN A 133 28.88 -14.04 -3.76
N GLN A 134 28.96 -15.09 -2.95
CA GLN A 134 27.92 -16.12 -2.88
C GLN A 134 26.59 -15.56 -2.36
N GLU A 135 26.63 -14.60 -1.44
CA GLU A 135 25.42 -13.99 -0.90
C GLU A 135 24.71 -13.12 -1.94
N ALA A 136 25.46 -12.37 -2.76
CA ALA A 136 24.91 -11.61 -3.88
C ALA A 136 24.21 -12.53 -4.89
N LEU A 137 24.83 -13.65 -5.22
CA LEU A 137 24.27 -14.65 -6.14
C LEU A 137 22.98 -15.26 -5.59
N LYS A 138 22.98 -15.71 -4.33
CA LYS A 138 21.77 -16.24 -3.67
C LYS A 138 20.62 -15.23 -3.66
N LEU A 139 20.90 -13.96 -3.38
CA LEU A 139 19.87 -12.92 -3.38
C LEU A 139 19.33 -12.64 -4.77
N ARG A 140 20.16 -12.78 -5.80
CA ARG A 140 19.74 -12.63 -7.19
C ARG A 140 18.80 -13.76 -7.60
N ASP A 141 19.09 -14.99 -7.21
CA ASP A 141 18.20 -16.14 -7.44
C ASP A 141 16.86 -15.93 -6.71
N GLN A 142 16.89 -15.44 -5.47
CA GLN A 142 15.67 -15.11 -4.72
C GLN A 142 14.85 -13.99 -5.38
N LEU A 143 15.53 -12.97 -5.90
CA LEU A 143 14.90 -11.87 -6.63
C LEU A 143 14.20 -12.40 -7.89
N GLU A 144 14.86 -13.26 -8.67
CA GLU A 144 14.29 -13.85 -9.88
C GLU A 144 13.05 -14.69 -9.56
N ILE A 145 13.11 -15.53 -8.51
CA ILE A 145 11.95 -16.29 -8.04
C ILE A 145 10.81 -15.36 -7.63
N ALA A 146 11.12 -14.26 -6.94
CA ALA A 146 10.11 -13.31 -6.47
C ALA A 146 9.45 -12.53 -7.63
N GLN A 147 10.24 -12.10 -8.62
CA GLN A 147 9.77 -11.42 -9.83
C GLN A 147 8.93 -12.35 -10.70
N ASN A 148 9.38 -13.59 -10.95
CA ASN A 148 8.62 -14.57 -11.70
C ASN A 148 7.27 -14.86 -11.05
N LYS A 149 7.23 -15.01 -9.71
CA LYS A 149 5.95 -15.16 -8.99
C LYS A 149 5.05 -13.95 -9.18
N GLN A 150 5.59 -12.73 -9.11
CA GLN A 150 4.78 -11.52 -9.30
C GLN A 150 4.22 -11.43 -10.72
N ASP A 151 5.02 -11.79 -11.72
CA ASP A 151 4.60 -11.79 -13.12
C ASP A 151 3.61 -12.92 -13.41
N ASP A 152 3.75 -14.08 -12.77
CA ASP A 152 2.75 -15.16 -12.82
C ASP A 152 1.43 -14.73 -12.18
N TRP A 153 1.48 -13.99 -11.06
CA TRP A 153 0.27 -13.38 -10.48
C TRP A 153 -0.37 -12.33 -11.40
N LYS A 154 0.43 -11.50 -12.07
CA LYS A 154 -0.08 -10.54 -13.06
C LYS A 154 -0.67 -11.26 -14.27
N LYS A 155 0.02 -12.27 -14.81
CA LYS A 155 -0.48 -13.11 -15.91
C LYS A 155 -1.73 -13.87 -15.49
N LEU A 156 -1.85 -14.32 -14.24
CA LEU A 156 -3.08 -14.91 -13.72
C LEU A 156 -4.19 -13.86 -13.62
N GLN A 157 -3.89 -12.63 -13.20
CA GLN A 157 -4.86 -11.52 -13.21
C GLN A 157 -5.25 -11.08 -14.63
N GLU A 158 -4.36 -11.21 -15.61
CA GLU A 158 -4.60 -10.86 -17.00
C GLU A 158 -5.28 -12.00 -17.79
N SER A 159 -4.93 -13.26 -17.50
CA SER A 159 -5.54 -14.47 -18.09
C SER A 159 -6.85 -14.85 -17.44
N HIS A 160 -7.06 -14.51 -16.17
CA HIS A 160 -8.39 -14.24 -15.66
C HIS A 160 -8.87 -12.91 -16.22
N ASN A 161 -9.24 -12.91 -17.49
CA ASN A 161 -10.26 -11.99 -17.98
C ASN A 161 -11.42 -12.10 -16.99
N MET A 162 -11.52 -11.14 -16.08
CA MET A 162 -12.63 -11.02 -15.14
C MET A 162 -13.96 -11.10 -15.88
N ASP A 163 -14.00 -10.68 -17.14
CA ASP A 163 -15.16 -10.82 -18.03
C ASP A 163 -15.44 -12.27 -18.44
N GLN A 164 -14.43 -13.10 -18.67
CA GLN A 164 -14.62 -14.51 -19.00
C GLN A 164 -14.97 -15.33 -17.75
N PHE A 165 -14.35 -15.04 -16.60
CA PHE A 165 -14.74 -15.63 -15.32
C PHE A 165 -16.14 -15.19 -14.90
N VAL A 166 -16.49 -13.90 -14.99
CA VAL A 166 -17.84 -13.42 -14.68
C VAL A 166 -18.85 -14.00 -15.66
N LYS A 167 -18.50 -14.15 -16.94
CA LYS A 167 -19.40 -14.76 -17.92
C LYS A 167 -19.59 -16.26 -17.67
N GLU A 168 -18.53 -17.02 -17.43
CA GLU A 168 -18.65 -18.45 -17.08
C GLU A 168 -19.36 -18.63 -15.73
N TYR A 169 -19.07 -17.80 -14.73
CA TYR A 169 -19.72 -17.86 -13.41
C TYR A 169 -21.19 -17.42 -13.44
N VAL A 170 -21.55 -16.43 -14.28
CA VAL A 170 -22.93 -16.01 -14.50
C VAL A 170 -23.67 -17.04 -15.35
N GLU A 171 -23.07 -17.63 -16.38
CA GLU A 171 -23.67 -18.70 -17.18
C GLU A 171 -23.84 -19.99 -16.36
N GLU A 172 -22.90 -20.32 -15.48
CA GLU A 172 -22.97 -21.45 -14.52
C GLU A 172 -24.02 -21.18 -13.42
N LYS A 173 -24.13 -19.93 -12.94
CA LYS A 173 -25.19 -19.52 -11.99
C LYS A 173 -26.58 -19.42 -12.62
N GLU A 174 -26.71 -18.95 -13.86
CA GLU A 174 -27.98 -18.86 -14.60
C GLU A 174 -28.48 -20.25 -15.02
N SER A 175 -27.58 -21.18 -15.32
CA SER A 175 -27.93 -22.58 -15.59
C SER A 175 -28.26 -23.37 -14.31
N GLU A 176 -27.68 -23.01 -13.17
CA GLU A 176 -28.12 -23.47 -11.84
C GLU A 176 -29.46 -22.84 -11.41
N GLU A 177 -29.69 -21.54 -11.68
CA GLU A 177 -30.92 -20.82 -11.34
C GLU A 177 -32.12 -21.26 -12.20
N GLN A 178 -31.91 -21.66 -13.46
CA GLN A 178 -32.97 -22.27 -14.29
C GLN A 178 -33.39 -23.67 -13.81
N GLN A 179 -32.63 -24.31 -12.91
CA GLN A 179 -33.02 -25.57 -12.27
C GLN A 179 -33.60 -25.38 -10.84
N GLU A 180 -33.45 -24.21 -10.22
CA GLU A 180 -33.96 -23.91 -8.87
C GLU A 180 -35.04 -22.80 -8.84
N GLU A 181 -35.75 -22.56 -9.94
CA GLU A 181 -36.94 -21.71 -9.96
C GLU A 181 -38.17 -22.45 -9.38
N GLN A 182 -38.08 -22.86 -8.11
CA GLN A 182 -39.23 -23.04 -7.24
C GLN A 182 -39.04 -22.18 -5.98
N SER A 183 -39.70 -21.03 -6.05
CA SER A 183 -39.79 -19.94 -5.07
C SER A 183 -39.81 -20.37 -3.60
N ASP A 184 -38.83 -19.90 -2.82
CA ASP A 184 -38.99 -19.71 -1.38
C ASP A 184 -38.68 -18.24 -1.00
N PRO A 185 -39.69 -17.44 -0.58
CA PRO A 185 -39.50 -16.05 -0.17
C PRO A 185 -38.55 -15.89 1.04
N ALA A 186 -38.18 -16.97 1.72
CA ALA A 186 -37.17 -16.95 2.78
C ALA A 186 -35.73 -16.67 2.29
N ARG A 187 -35.41 -16.96 1.02
CA ARG A 187 -34.07 -16.72 0.42
C ARG A 187 -33.88 -15.30 -0.12
N ALA A 188 -34.95 -14.50 -0.26
CA ALA A 188 -34.88 -13.12 -0.72
C ALA A 188 -34.25 -12.17 0.32
N LEU A 189 -34.40 -12.47 1.61
CA LEU A 189 -33.91 -11.61 2.71
C LEU A 189 -32.37 -11.59 2.79
N PRO A 190 -31.65 -12.74 2.72
CA PRO A 190 -30.20 -12.77 2.70
C PRO A 190 -29.58 -12.04 1.50
N GLN A 191 -30.15 -12.21 0.30
CA GLN A 191 -29.69 -11.51 -0.91
C GLN A 191 -29.92 -10.00 -0.83
N MET A 192 -31.08 -9.56 -0.33
CA MET A 192 -31.30 -8.14 -0.03
C MET A 192 -30.29 -7.61 0.99
N LEU A 193 -30.00 -8.38 2.06
CA LEU A 193 -29.05 -7.97 3.09
C LEU A 193 -27.63 -7.85 2.52
N GLU A 194 -27.23 -8.78 1.66
CA GLU A 194 -25.92 -8.78 1.02
C GLU A 194 -25.75 -7.57 0.09
N ILE A 195 -26.76 -7.27 -0.73
CA ILE A 195 -26.78 -6.08 -1.59
C ILE A 195 -26.76 -4.81 -0.72
N LEU A 196 -27.54 -4.77 0.37
CA LEU A 196 -27.55 -3.65 1.30
C LEU A 196 -26.18 -3.44 1.97
N ILE A 197 -25.50 -4.54 2.33
CA ILE A 197 -24.14 -4.51 2.91
C ILE A 197 -23.13 -4.02 1.86
N ARG A 198 -23.21 -4.46 0.60
CA ARG A 198 -22.36 -3.96 -0.48
C ARG A 198 -22.58 -2.47 -0.74
N VAL A 199 -23.83 -2.02 -0.79
CA VAL A 199 -24.17 -0.59 -0.89
C VAL A 199 -23.62 0.18 0.31
N VAL A 200 -23.81 -0.31 1.54
CA VAL A 200 -23.38 0.37 2.77
C VAL A 200 -21.86 0.36 2.98
N LEU A 201 -21.14 -0.65 2.49
CA LEU A 201 -19.68 -0.71 2.53
C LEU A 201 -19.00 0.07 1.41
N VAL A 202 -19.74 0.42 0.34
CA VAL A 202 -19.29 1.34 -0.72
C VAL A 202 -19.51 2.81 -0.32
N ILE A 203 -20.42 3.09 0.63
CA ILE A 203 -20.72 4.44 1.17
C ILE A 203 -19.52 5.21 1.76
N PRO A 204 -18.50 4.60 2.42
CA PRO A 204 -17.32 5.35 2.87
C PRO A 204 -16.51 5.97 1.71
N TYR A 205 -16.65 5.43 0.50
CA TYR A 205 -16.02 5.96 -0.71
C TYR A 205 -16.87 7.08 -1.34
N ALA A 206 -18.21 7.04 -1.16
CA ALA A 206 -19.16 8.06 -1.60
C ALA A 206 -19.08 9.38 -0.80
N ALA A 207 -18.39 9.38 0.34
CA ALA A 207 -17.95 10.60 1.02
C ALA A 207 -17.10 11.52 0.11
N PHE A 208 -16.55 10.98 -0.99
CA PHE A 208 -15.76 11.75 -1.94
C PHE A 208 -16.57 12.73 -2.81
N LEU A 209 -17.87 12.57 -3.06
CA LEU A 209 -18.54 13.47 -4.02
C LEU A 209 -19.87 14.00 -3.50
N LYS A 210 -19.73 15.08 -2.70
CA LYS A 210 -20.57 16.28 -2.49
C LYS A 210 -21.66 16.64 -3.51
N VAL A 211 -21.72 15.97 -4.66
CA VAL A 211 -22.74 16.09 -5.71
C VAL A 211 -24.03 15.38 -5.32
N LEU A 212 -23.94 14.30 -4.53
CA LEU A 212 -25.11 13.46 -4.19
C LEU A 212 -25.89 13.94 -2.97
N GLU A 213 -25.41 14.92 -2.21
CA GLU A 213 -26.05 15.40 -0.98
C GLU A 213 -27.51 15.89 -1.18
N PRO A 214 -27.85 16.69 -2.21
CA PRO A 214 -29.23 17.13 -2.44
C PRO A 214 -30.14 15.99 -2.95
N LEU A 215 -29.58 15.07 -3.74
CA LEU A 215 -30.29 13.92 -4.32
C LEU A 215 -30.60 12.86 -3.26
N LEU A 216 -29.62 12.55 -2.40
CA LEU A 216 -29.79 11.66 -1.27
C LEU A 216 -30.78 12.25 -0.26
N ARG A 217 -30.78 13.56 -0.01
CA ARG A 217 -31.77 14.18 0.89
C ARG A 217 -33.20 13.94 0.41
N ASN A 218 -33.45 14.09 -0.89
CA ASN A 218 -34.76 13.81 -1.50
C ASN A 218 -35.13 12.32 -1.48
N LEU A 219 -34.18 11.42 -1.71
CA LEU A 219 -34.40 9.96 -1.64
C LEU A 219 -34.60 9.46 -0.20
N TYR A 220 -33.89 10.09 0.74
CA TYR A 220 -33.96 9.79 2.17
C TYR A 220 -35.33 10.18 2.73
N GLU A 221 -35.78 11.41 2.47
CA GLU A 221 -37.08 11.91 2.92
C GLU A 221 -38.26 11.24 2.21
N SER A 222 -38.15 10.92 0.91
CA SER A 222 -39.28 10.41 0.14
C SER A 222 -39.50 8.89 0.26
N HIS A 223 -38.44 8.08 0.42
CA HIS A 223 -38.53 6.62 0.30
C HIS A 223 -37.99 5.87 1.50
N LEU A 224 -36.86 6.29 2.07
CA LEU A 224 -36.29 5.63 3.26
C LEU A 224 -37.08 5.92 4.52
N VAL A 225 -37.53 7.17 4.74
CA VAL A 225 -38.38 7.51 5.89
C VAL A 225 -39.74 6.81 5.80
N LYS A 226 -40.33 6.71 4.60
CA LYS A 226 -41.60 5.98 4.41
C LYS A 226 -41.43 4.46 4.61
N GLY A 227 -40.35 3.88 4.08
CA GLY A 227 -40.02 2.47 4.29
C GLY A 227 -39.70 2.17 5.76
N TYR A 228 -38.96 3.05 6.43
CA TYR A 228 -38.66 2.96 7.85
C TYR A 228 -39.92 3.05 8.71
N ASN A 229 -40.82 4.00 8.42
CA ASN A 229 -42.09 4.14 9.14
C ASN A 229 -42.99 2.91 8.92
N PHE A 230 -43.04 2.38 7.70
CA PHE A 230 -43.79 1.15 7.39
C PHE A 230 -43.22 -0.07 8.14
N VAL A 231 -41.90 -0.24 8.16
CA VAL A 231 -41.24 -1.37 8.86
C VAL A 231 -41.36 -1.23 10.38
N THR A 232 -41.31 -0.02 10.92
CA THR A 232 -41.45 0.23 12.37
C THR A 232 -42.90 0.15 12.86
N GLU A 233 -43.89 0.49 12.03
CA GLU A 233 -45.31 0.19 12.28
C GLU A 233 -45.59 -1.32 12.27
N GLN A 234 -45.01 -2.05 11.32
CA GLN A 234 -45.23 -3.49 11.17
C GLN A 234 -44.44 -4.34 12.18
N TYR A 235 -43.26 -3.87 12.64
CA TYR A 235 -42.37 -4.66 13.49
C TYR A 235 -41.76 -3.82 14.65
N PRO A 236 -42.52 -3.56 15.73
CA PRO A 236 -42.11 -2.66 16.81
C PRO A 236 -40.82 -3.07 17.53
N ARG A 237 -40.52 -4.38 17.60
CA ARG A 237 -39.34 -4.93 18.27
C ARG A 237 -38.03 -4.70 17.49
N SER A 238 -38.08 -4.60 16.16
CA SER A 238 -36.88 -4.33 15.34
C SER A 238 -36.45 -2.85 15.41
N THR A 239 -37.33 -1.96 15.85
CA THR A 239 -37.06 -0.52 16.04
C THR A 239 -35.85 -0.23 16.93
N ILE A 240 -35.64 -1.02 17.99
CA ILE A 240 -34.51 -0.86 18.91
C ILE A 240 -33.20 -1.23 18.20
N LEU A 241 -33.21 -2.34 17.44
CA LEU A 241 -32.06 -2.79 16.66
C LEU A 241 -31.70 -1.76 15.58
N PHE A 242 -32.69 -1.25 14.84
CA PHE A 242 -32.47 -0.22 13.84
C PHE A 242 -31.98 1.09 14.46
N ARG A 243 -32.51 1.53 15.61
CA ARG A 243 -31.96 2.70 16.32
C ARG A 243 -30.51 2.52 16.73
N LEU A 244 -30.13 1.33 17.18
CA LEU A 244 -28.75 1.03 17.55
C LEU A 244 -27.82 1.06 16.32
N VAL A 245 -28.25 0.46 15.21
CA VAL A 245 -27.49 0.42 13.95
C VAL A 245 -27.36 1.81 13.32
N PHE A 246 -28.45 2.58 13.21
CA PHE A 246 -28.38 3.93 12.66
C PHE A 246 -27.65 4.90 13.59
N GLY A 247 -27.76 4.72 14.92
CA GLY A 247 -27.02 5.50 15.90
C GLY A 247 -25.51 5.27 15.84
N SER A 248 -25.07 4.02 15.61
CA SER A 248 -23.66 3.71 15.44
C SER A 248 -23.11 4.23 14.11
N ILE A 249 -23.87 4.10 13.02
CA ILE A 249 -23.52 4.69 11.70
C ILE A 249 -23.33 6.21 11.81
N SER A 250 -24.24 6.92 12.48
CA SER A 250 -24.17 8.37 12.66
C SER A 250 -22.91 8.83 13.44
N ARG A 251 -22.52 8.08 14.47
CA ARG A 251 -21.28 8.35 15.23
C ARG A 251 -20.01 8.11 14.40
N VAL A 252 -19.97 7.02 13.65
CA VAL A 252 -18.83 6.69 12.76
C VAL A 252 -18.70 7.75 11.67
N ASN A 253 -19.81 8.18 11.09
CA ASN A 253 -19.81 9.20 10.05
C ASN A 253 -19.32 10.57 10.57
N SER A 254 -19.78 10.99 11.75
CA SER A 254 -19.32 12.24 12.39
C SER A 254 -17.82 12.21 12.72
N TRP A 255 -17.30 11.06 13.14
CA TRP A 255 -15.87 10.88 13.42
C TRP A 255 -15.03 10.92 12.13
N LEU A 256 -15.49 10.29 11.05
CA LEU A 256 -14.83 10.30 9.74
C LEU A 256 -14.79 11.69 9.11
N ILE A 257 -15.90 12.43 9.12
CA ILE A 257 -15.96 13.81 8.61
C ILE A 257 -14.97 14.71 9.36
N SER A 258 -14.90 14.61 10.69
CA SER A 258 -13.93 15.36 11.50
C SER A 258 -12.47 15.01 11.16
N ARG A 259 -12.20 13.78 10.73
CA ARG A 259 -10.88 13.32 10.27
C ARG A 259 -10.55 13.84 8.88
N ILE A 260 -11.53 13.87 7.97
CA ILE A 260 -11.37 14.34 6.59
C ILE A 260 -11.15 15.86 6.54
N ASP A 261 -11.90 16.65 7.32
CA ASP A 261 -11.71 18.11 7.39
C ASP A 261 -10.33 18.50 7.95
N LYS A 262 -9.74 17.65 8.80
CA LYS A 262 -8.36 17.82 9.28
C LYS A 262 -7.30 17.49 8.22
N CYS A 263 -7.64 16.67 7.23
CA CYS A 263 -6.73 16.24 6.16
C CYS A 263 -6.86 17.09 4.89
N SER A 264 -8.03 17.65 4.59
CA SER A 264 -8.31 18.39 3.34
C SER A 264 -7.66 19.78 3.27
N HIS A 265 -7.22 20.35 4.40
CA HIS A 265 -6.40 21.58 4.40
C HIS A 265 -4.96 21.38 3.91
N LYS A 266 -4.58 20.17 3.46
CA LYS A 266 -3.24 19.87 2.95
C LYS A 266 -3.32 19.18 1.59
N LYS A 267 -3.03 19.98 0.56
CA LYS A 267 -2.63 19.63 -0.81
C LYS A 267 -3.75 19.58 -1.84
N GLU A 268 -3.77 20.64 -2.62
CA GLU A 268 -4.33 20.75 -3.96
C GLU A 268 -3.26 20.30 -4.97
N ASN A 269 -3.70 19.71 -6.09
CA ASN A 269 -2.96 19.16 -7.25
C ASN A 269 -2.69 17.63 -7.23
N ASP A 270 -3.50 16.87 -7.98
CA ASP A 270 -3.07 16.31 -9.28
C ASP A 270 -4.20 15.58 -10.03
N THR A 271 -4.26 15.84 -11.34
CA THR A 271 -5.37 15.61 -12.29
C THR A 271 -5.24 14.32 -13.13
N LYS A 272 -4.88 13.17 -12.52
CA LYS A 272 -4.71 11.89 -13.26
C LYS A 272 -5.63 10.73 -12.87
N GLN A 273 -6.66 10.96 -12.06
CA GLN A 273 -7.59 9.91 -11.59
C GLN A 273 -8.85 9.70 -12.45
N GLN A 274 -9.05 10.43 -13.55
CA GLN A 274 -10.35 10.51 -14.22
C GLN A 274 -10.82 9.25 -14.97
N ASP A 275 -9.92 8.37 -15.45
CA ASP A 275 -10.34 7.24 -16.32
C ASP A 275 -10.83 5.99 -15.55
N THR A 276 -10.35 5.73 -14.34
CA THR A 276 -10.82 4.60 -13.52
C THR A 276 -12.16 4.87 -12.84
N HIS A 277 -12.56 6.13 -12.69
CA HIS A 277 -13.83 6.52 -12.07
C HIS A 277 -15.05 6.29 -12.98
N TYR A 278 -14.86 6.32 -14.31
CA TYR A 278 -15.96 6.11 -15.26
C TYR A 278 -16.46 4.66 -15.27
N GLN A 279 -15.56 3.68 -15.24
CA GLN A 279 -15.93 2.26 -15.22
C GLN A 279 -16.65 1.83 -13.92
N LEU A 280 -16.41 2.54 -12.81
CA LEU A 280 -17.07 2.28 -11.54
C LEU A 280 -18.50 2.86 -11.51
N SER A 281 -18.72 3.99 -12.19
CA SER A 281 -20.03 4.66 -12.29
C SER A 281 -21.05 3.78 -13.01
N ASP A 282 -20.64 3.12 -14.10
CA ASP A 282 -21.53 2.26 -14.88
C ASP A 282 -21.95 1.01 -14.06
N LYS A 283 -21.02 0.39 -13.34
CA LYS A 283 -21.32 -0.75 -12.44
C LYS A 283 -22.28 -0.39 -11.30
N VAL A 284 -22.13 0.80 -10.71
CA VAL A 284 -23.06 1.27 -9.67
C VAL A 284 -24.45 1.57 -10.26
N GLY A 285 -24.50 2.08 -11.50
CA GLY A 285 -25.77 2.27 -12.22
C GLY A 285 -26.52 0.96 -12.44
N ASP A 286 -25.81 -0.09 -12.82
CA ASP A 286 -26.38 -1.43 -13.03
C ASP A 286 -26.90 -2.05 -11.72
N ASP A 287 -26.16 -1.92 -10.62
CA ASP A 287 -26.58 -2.43 -9.31
C ASP A 287 -27.82 -1.71 -8.77
N ILE A 288 -27.93 -0.39 -8.98
CA ILE A 288 -29.12 0.40 -8.61
C ILE A 288 -30.34 -0.04 -9.43
N LYS A 289 -30.14 -0.29 -10.73
CA LYS A 289 -31.21 -0.77 -11.61
C LYS A 289 -31.70 -2.14 -11.16
N ARG A 290 -30.79 -3.07 -10.86
CA ARG A 290 -31.12 -4.40 -10.37
C ARG A 290 -31.88 -4.37 -9.05
N LEU A 291 -31.47 -3.50 -8.12
CA LEU A 291 -32.19 -3.30 -6.86
C LEU A 291 -33.61 -2.78 -7.09
N LYS A 292 -33.78 -1.82 -8.00
CA LYS A 292 -35.10 -1.28 -8.37
C LYS A 292 -36.01 -2.36 -8.93
N ASP A 293 -35.49 -3.21 -9.81
CA ASP A 293 -36.26 -4.28 -10.45
C ASP A 293 -36.72 -5.33 -9.42
N ILE A 294 -35.83 -5.72 -8.49
CA ILE A 294 -36.17 -6.63 -7.37
C ILE A 294 -37.27 -6.04 -6.48
N VAL A 295 -37.14 -4.76 -6.10
CA VAL A 295 -38.14 -4.09 -5.26
C VAL A 295 -39.48 -3.99 -5.99
N GLN A 296 -39.46 -3.67 -7.28
CA GLN A 296 -40.67 -3.56 -8.09
C GLN A 296 -41.38 -4.91 -8.22
N ALA A 297 -40.64 -6.00 -8.42
CA ALA A 297 -41.19 -7.36 -8.45
C ALA A 297 -41.89 -7.72 -7.12
N ILE A 298 -41.22 -7.50 -5.99
CA ILE A 298 -41.78 -7.80 -4.65
C ILE A 298 -43.03 -6.96 -4.36
N VAL A 299 -43.05 -5.69 -4.78
CA VAL A 299 -44.20 -4.81 -4.59
C VAL A 299 -45.38 -5.24 -5.46
N MET A 300 -45.15 -5.60 -6.72
CA MET A 300 -46.21 -6.06 -7.63
C MET A 300 -46.81 -7.37 -7.15
N GLU A 301 -46.00 -8.32 -6.68
CA GLU A 301 -46.47 -9.59 -6.12
C GLU A 301 -47.38 -9.37 -4.90
N LYS A 302 -47.05 -8.39 -4.04
CA LYS A 302 -47.89 -8.01 -2.89
C LYS A 302 -49.18 -7.30 -3.30
N ILE A 303 -49.17 -6.52 -4.37
CA ILE A 303 -50.37 -5.85 -4.90
C ILE A 303 -51.31 -6.89 -5.52
N GLU A 304 -50.77 -7.88 -6.23
CA GLU A 304 -51.56 -8.96 -6.82
C GLU A 304 -52.18 -9.85 -5.75
N LYS A 305 -51.40 -10.23 -4.72
CA LYS A 305 -51.93 -10.98 -3.56
C LYS A 305 -53.05 -10.24 -2.82
N LYS A 306 -52.99 -8.90 -2.73
CA LYS A 306 -54.06 -8.06 -2.14
C LYS A 306 -55.30 -7.90 -3.03
N LYS A 307 -55.23 -8.23 -4.32
CA LYS A 307 -56.39 -8.21 -5.23
C LYS A 307 -57.09 -9.57 -5.30
N SER A 308 -56.40 -10.64 -4.90
CA SER A 308 -56.94 -12.00 -4.82
C SER A 308 -57.57 -12.35 -3.47
N ASP A 309 -57.38 -11.50 -2.45
CA ASP A 309 -58.05 -11.55 -1.14
C ASP A 309 -59.18 -10.51 -1.06
#